data_AF-A0A2D8MFR2-F1
#
_entry.id   AF-A0A2D8MFR2-F1
#
_cell.length_a   1.000
_cell.length_b   1.000
_cell.length_c   1.000
_cell.angle_alpha   90.00
_cell.angle_beta   90.00
_cell.angle_gamma   90.00
#
_symmetry.space_group_name_H-M   'P 1'
#
loop_
_entity.id
_entity.type
_entity.pdbx_description
1 polymer ?
#
loop_
_entity_poly.entity_id
_entity_poly.type
_entity_poly.pdbx_seq_one_letter_code
_entity_poly.pdbx_strand_id
1 'polypeptide(L)'
;MNKGPRAMTTHFKFAMLAPVLLLGGCISFGGDAPDSLLTLTPSASAPAGAAESSNASTAISLMEFEAPSALDVTRVPVQVTDTELAYLEDAVWVEKPARLFRRLIAETIRTQSNRVVIDGDDPG
;
A
#
# COMPACT_ATOMS: atom_id res chain seq x y z
N MET A 1 53.27 48.90 -6.85
CA MET A 1 54.05 47.68 -7.15
C MET A 1 53.15 46.72 -7.91
N ASN A 2 53.39 46.57 -9.21
CA ASN A 2 52.62 45.76 -10.14
C ASN A 2 53.22 44.35 -10.20
N LYS A 3 52.42 43.28 -10.19
CA LYS A 3 52.84 41.95 -10.63
C LYS A 3 51.80 41.40 -11.60
N GLY A 4 52.25 41.27 -12.85
CA GLY A 4 51.48 40.78 -13.99
C GLY A 4 51.18 39.27 -13.95
N PRO A 5 50.50 38.77 -15.00
CA PRO A 5 49.61 37.62 -14.94
C PRO A 5 50.32 36.29 -15.26
N ARG A 6 49.76 35.18 -14.78
CA ARG A 6 50.14 33.82 -15.21
C ARG A 6 49.15 33.28 -16.24
N ALA A 7 49.72 32.74 -17.30
CA ALA A 7 49.09 32.29 -18.52
C ALA A 7 48.22 31.04 -18.35
N MET A 8 47.05 31.11 -19.00
CA MET A 8 46.45 30.15 -19.95
C MET A 8 46.77 28.65 -19.77
N THR A 9 45.73 27.88 -19.41
CA THR A 9 45.66 26.44 -19.67
C THR A 9 44.39 26.13 -20.48
N THR A 10 44.61 25.47 -21.60
CA THR A 10 43.67 25.18 -22.68
C THR A 10 42.96 23.83 -22.46
N HIS A 11 41.79 23.66 -23.11
CA HIS A 11 41.07 22.41 -23.42
C HIS A 11 40.14 21.86 -22.33
N PHE A 12 38.84 21.78 -22.61
CA PHE A 12 38.25 20.55 -23.16
C PHE A 12 36.79 20.82 -23.55
N LYS A 13 36.42 20.40 -24.76
CA LYS A 13 35.05 20.42 -25.29
C LYS A 13 34.15 19.54 -24.40
N PHE A 14 32.83 19.74 -24.54
CA PHE A 14 31.79 18.77 -24.13
C PHE A 14 31.22 18.86 -22.71
N ALA A 15 30.87 20.07 -22.25
CA ALA A 15 30.05 20.25 -21.04
C ALA A 15 28.58 20.65 -21.34
N MET A 16 28.07 20.35 -22.54
CA MET A 16 26.73 20.81 -22.97
C MET A 16 25.63 19.74 -22.92
N LEU A 17 25.87 18.55 -22.35
CA LEU A 17 24.88 17.47 -22.30
C LEU A 17 24.48 17.01 -20.88
N ALA A 18 24.89 17.75 -19.84
CA ALA A 18 24.51 17.44 -18.45
C ALA A 18 23.07 17.82 -18.02
N PRO A 19 22.30 18.74 -18.64
CA PRO A 19 21.06 19.19 -18.01
C PRO A 19 19.90 18.18 -18.07
N VAL A 20 19.89 17.24 -19.01
CA VAL A 20 18.70 16.39 -19.29
C VAL A 20 18.47 15.32 -18.20
N LEU A 21 19.51 14.92 -17.47
CA LEU A 21 19.40 13.95 -16.37
C LEU A 21 18.83 14.54 -15.07
N LEU A 22 18.72 15.87 -14.97
CA LEU A 22 18.11 16.55 -13.82
C LEU A 22 16.59 16.74 -13.96
N LEU A 23 15.99 16.40 -15.11
CA LEU A 23 14.53 16.40 -15.29
C LEU A 23 13.82 15.16 -14.73
N GLY A 24 14.55 14.23 -14.10
CA GLY A 24 13.95 13.14 -13.31
C GLY A 24 13.32 13.61 -11.99
N GLY A 25 13.00 14.90 -11.86
CA GLY A 25 12.30 15.45 -10.70
C GLY A 25 10.89 14.88 -10.62
N CYS A 26 10.71 13.91 -9.71
CA CYS A 26 9.45 13.47 -9.09
C CYS A 26 8.20 13.61 -9.97
N ILE A 27 8.13 12.86 -11.07
CA ILE A 27 6.87 12.72 -11.81
C ILE A 27 5.88 11.98 -10.90
N SER A 28 4.89 12.70 -10.37
CA SER A 28 3.72 12.08 -9.75
C SER A 28 2.90 11.44 -10.88
N PHE A 29 3.01 10.13 -11.05
CA PHE A 29 2.26 9.36 -12.05
C PHE A 29 0.78 9.12 -11.63
N GLY A 30 0.24 9.96 -10.75
CA GLY A 30 -1.13 9.88 -10.24
C GLY A 30 -1.73 11.26 -10.04
N GLY A 31 -3.06 11.32 -9.93
CA GLY A 31 -3.77 12.51 -9.47
C GLY A 31 -3.35 12.92 -8.06
N ASP A 32 -3.98 13.96 -7.53
CA ASP A 32 -3.69 14.42 -6.17
C ASP A 32 -3.86 13.26 -5.18
N ALA A 33 -2.88 13.12 -4.27
CA ALA A 33 -2.93 12.09 -3.26
C ALA A 33 -4.09 12.38 -2.30
N PRO A 34 -4.88 11.37 -1.90
CA PRO A 34 -5.99 11.58 -0.99
C PRO A 34 -5.47 12.01 0.39
N ASP A 35 -6.21 12.88 1.07
CA ASP A 35 -5.86 13.36 2.42
C ASP A 35 -5.81 12.24 3.47
N SER A 36 -6.51 11.14 3.22
CA SER A 36 -6.55 9.98 4.11
C SER A 36 -6.80 8.68 3.34
N LEU A 37 -6.49 7.55 3.99
CA LEU A 37 -6.73 6.21 3.44
C LEU A 37 -7.78 5.48 4.26
N LEU A 38 -8.62 4.70 3.56
CA LEU A 38 -9.64 3.84 4.14
C LEU A 38 -9.02 2.51 4.60
N THR A 39 -9.51 2.00 5.72
CA THR A 39 -9.16 0.68 6.23
C THR A 39 -10.40 0.06 6.91
N LEU A 40 -10.36 -1.25 7.14
CA LEU A 40 -11.38 -1.95 7.92
C LEU A 40 -10.84 -2.19 9.33
N THR A 41 -11.56 -1.68 10.33
CA THR A 41 -11.21 -1.83 11.73
C THR A 41 -12.19 -2.79 12.42
N PRO A 42 -11.72 -3.87 13.05
CA PRO A 42 -12.57 -4.77 13.83
C PRO A 42 -13.15 -4.05 15.05
N SER A 43 -14.40 -4.38 15.42
CA SER A 43 -15.07 -3.79 16.58
C SER A 43 -14.53 -4.28 17.93
N ALA A 44 -13.84 -5.43 17.92
CA ALA A 44 -13.11 -5.98 19.05
C ALA A 44 -11.77 -6.52 18.55
N SER A 45 -10.73 -6.40 19.36
CA SER A 45 -9.43 -7.00 19.09
C SER A 45 -9.04 -7.94 20.23
N ALA A 46 -8.44 -9.07 19.87
CA ALA A 46 -7.96 -10.05 20.82
C ALA A 46 -6.78 -9.44 21.61
N PRO A 47 -6.68 -9.70 22.92
CA PRO A 47 -5.52 -9.27 23.69
C PRO A 47 -4.23 -9.81 23.05
N ALA A 48 -3.19 -8.97 22.99
CA ALA A 48 -1.88 -9.41 22.56
C ALA A 48 -1.44 -10.63 23.41
N GLY A 49 -0.97 -11.70 22.76
CA GLY A 49 -0.58 -12.95 23.44
C GLY A 49 -1.73 -13.91 23.81
N ALA A 50 -2.97 -13.65 23.39
CA ALA A 50 -4.10 -14.56 23.64
C ALA A 50 -4.06 -15.85 22.78
N ALA A 51 -3.21 -15.92 21.76
CA ALA A 51 -3.07 -17.10 20.89
C ALA A 51 -2.37 -18.30 21.60
N GLU A 52 -1.70 -18.06 22.72
CA GLU A 52 -0.79 -19.02 23.38
C GLU A 52 -1.50 -20.24 24.01
N SER A 53 -2.84 -20.24 24.15
CA SER A 53 -3.55 -21.31 24.87
C SER A 53 -4.66 -22.03 24.09
N SER A 54 -4.74 -21.88 22.76
CA SER A 54 -5.77 -22.55 21.96
C SER A 54 -5.28 -23.88 21.37
N ASN A 55 -6.17 -24.88 21.33
CA ASN A 55 -5.87 -26.22 20.85
C ASN A 55 -5.58 -26.23 19.34
N ALA A 56 -4.37 -26.63 18.93
CA ALA A 56 -3.96 -26.70 17.52
C ALA A 56 -4.90 -27.58 16.66
N SER A 57 -5.59 -28.55 17.26
CA SER A 57 -6.54 -29.43 16.54
C SER A 57 -7.80 -28.70 16.03
N THR A 58 -8.08 -27.48 16.49
CA THR A 58 -9.25 -26.68 16.07
C THR A 58 -8.86 -25.39 15.32
N ALA A 59 -7.58 -25.28 14.93
CA ALA A 59 -7.05 -24.13 14.20
C ALA A 59 -7.74 -23.95 12.85
N ILE A 60 -7.91 -22.69 12.45
CA ILE A 60 -8.51 -22.30 11.16
C ILE A 60 -7.42 -21.61 10.34
N SER A 61 -7.23 -22.06 9.10
CA SER A 61 -6.42 -21.33 8.13
C SER A 61 -7.32 -20.53 7.20
N LEU A 62 -7.01 -19.25 7.04
CA LEU A 62 -7.69 -18.38 6.09
C LEU A 62 -6.84 -18.23 4.84
N MET A 63 -7.35 -18.75 3.73
CA MET A 63 -6.75 -18.55 2.40
C MET A 63 -6.95 -17.11 1.92
N GLU A 64 -6.21 -16.70 0.89
CA GLU A 64 -6.44 -15.42 0.21
C GLU A 64 -7.87 -15.37 -0.35
N PHE A 65 -8.50 -14.20 -0.26
CA PHE A 65 -9.87 -14.03 -0.72
C PHE A 65 -9.83 -13.57 -2.17
N GLU A 66 -10.49 -14.32 -3.05
CA GLU A 66 -10.70 -13.88 -4.42
C GLU A 66 -11.75 -12.75 -4.44
N ALA A 67 -11.52 -11.77 -5.32
CA ALA A 67 -12.43 -10.67 -5.54
C ALA A 67 -12.57 -10.40 -7.05
N PRO A 68 -13.75 -9.92 -7.51
CA PRO A 68 -13.89 -9.41 -8.87
C PRO A 68 -12.85 -8.33 -9.16
N SER A 69 -12.44 -8.18 -10.42
CA SER A 69 -11.39 -7.23 -10.80
C SER A 69 -11.68 -5.77 -10.39
N ALA A 70 -12.96 -5.39 -10.30
CA ALA A 70 -13.36 -4.06 -9.82
C ALA A 70 -13.06 -3.82 -8.33
N LEU A 71 -12.92 -4.88 -7.53
CA LEU A 71 -12.56 -4.86 -6.12
C LEU A 71 -11.11 -5.32 -5.88
N ASP A 72 -10.42 -5.82 -6.90
CA ASP A 72 -9.02 -6.25 -6.84
C ASP A 72 -8.04 -5.07 -7.05
N VAL A 73 -8.45 -3.88 -6.60
CA VAL A 73 -7.70 -2.61 -6.66
C VAL A 73 -7.93 -1.84 -5.36
N THR A 74 -7.18 -0.75 -5.14
CA THR A 74 -7.32 0.09 -3.93
C THR A 74 -8.38 1.18 -4.04
N ARG A 75 -9.07 1.32 -5.18
CA ARG A 75 -10.12 2.34 -5.37
C ARG A 75 -11.48 1.84 -4.94
N VAL A 76 -12.37 2.74 -4.53
CA VAL A 76 -13.76 2.39 -4.18
C VAL A 76 -14.64 2.41 -5.44
N PRO A 77 -15.14 1.25 -5.92
CA PRO A 77 -16.04 1.22 -7.05
C PRO A 77 -17.43 1.74 -6.68
N VAL A 78 -18.07 2.44 -7.61
CA VAL A 78 -19.45 2.90 -7.52
C VAL A 78 -20.18 2.44 -8.78
N GLN A 79 -21.25 1.67 -8.59
CA GLN A 79 -22.12 1.30 -9.69
C GLN A 79 -22.99 2.51 -10.06
N VAL A 80 -22.85 3.00 -11.29
CA VAL A 80 -23.59 4.19 -11.77
C VAL A 80 -24.87 3.77 -12.49
N THR A 81 -24.77 2.72 -13.31
CA THR A 81 -25.89 2.07 -14.01
C THR A 81 -25.66 0.56 -14.01
N ASP A 82 -26.53 -0.25 -14.59
CA ASP A 82 -26.34 -1.71 -14.65
C ASP A 82 -25.06 -2.14 -15.41
N THR A 83 -24.54 -1.29 -16.30
CA THR A 83 -23.36 -1.59 -17.14
C THR A 83 -22.21 -0.60 -16.97
N GLU A 84 -22.31 0.34 -16.04
CA GLU A 84 -21.30 1.38 -15.80
C GLU A 84 -20.82 1.37 -14.35
N LEU A 85 -19.50 1.31 -14.19
CA LEU A 85 -18.82 1.37 -12.91
C LEU A 85 -17.79 2.50 -12.93
N ALA A 86 -17.92 3.40 -11.97
CA ALA A 86 -16.97 4.48 -11.72
C ALA A 86 -16.15 4.16 -10.46
N TYR A 87 -15.14 4.97 -10.19
CA TYR A 87 -14.40 4.92 -8.94
C TYR A 87 -14.44 6.30 -8.29
N LEU A 88 -14.60 6.34 -6.97
CA LEU A 88 -14.50 7.59 -6.21
C LEU A 88 -13.08 8.15 -6.31
N GLU A 89 -12.99 9.47 -6.44
CA GLU A 89 -11.74 10.19 -6.64
C GLU A 89 -10.92 10.26 -5.34
N ASP A 90 -11.49 10.81 -4.27
CA ASP A 90 -10.79 11.05 -2.99
C ASP A 90 -10.92 9.92 -1.97
N ALA A 91 -11.23 8.70 -2.42
CA ALA A 91 -11.44 7.55 -1.53
C ALA A 91 -10.59 6.35 -1.98
N VAL A 92 -9.52 6.09 -1.22
CA VAL A 92 -8.56 5.03 -1.51
C VAL A 92 -8.36 4.16 -0.28
N TRP A 93 -8.42 2.84 -0.46
CA TRP A 93 -8.06 1.87 0.57
C TRP A 93 -6.55 1.79 0.75
N VAL A 94 -6.09 1.59 1.99
CA VAL A 94 -4.68 1.35 2.29
C VAL A 94 -4.13 0.09 1.60
N GLU A 95 -5.00 -0.88 1.33
CA GLU A 95 -4.72 -2.14 0.67
C GLU A 95 -5.93 -2.63 -0.12
N LYS A 96 -5.79 -3.70 -0.90
CA LYS A 96 -6.94 -4.32 -1.58
C LYS A 96 -8.02 -4.73 -0.55
N PRO A 97 -9.31 -4.40 -0.78
CA PRO A 97 -10.40 -4.71 0.14
C PRO A 97 -10.46 -6.18 0.59
N ALA A 98 -10.14 -7.13 -0.31
CA ALA A 98 -10.10 -8.55 0.01
C ALA A 98 -9.12 -8.90 1.14
N ARG A 99 -7.93 -8.27 1.16
CA ARG A 99 -6.94 -8.46 2.23
C ARG A 99 -7.40 -7.83 3.54
N LEU A 100 -7.94 -6.61 3.46
CA LEU A 100 -8.49 -5.93 4.64
C LEU A 100 -9.62 -6.74 5.28
N PHE A 101 -10.50 -7.33 4.47
CA PHE A 101 -11.61 -8.13 4.93
C PHE A 101 -11.17 -9.48 5.51
N ARG A 102 -10.18 -10.14 4.90
CA ARG A 102 -9.59 -11.36 5.49
C ARG A 102 -9.04 -11.09 6.88
N ARG A 103 -8.28 -10.00 7.07
CA ARG A 103 -7.73 -9.61 8.38
C ARG A 103 -8.83 -9.32 9.39
N LEU A 104 -9.87 -8.61 8.96
CA LEU A 104 -11.06 -8.33 9.77
C LEU A 104 -11.72 -9.62 10.25
N ILE A 105 -11.93 -10.59 9.36
CA ILE A 105 -12.50 -11.90 9.71
C ILE A 105 -11.57 -12.68 10.64
N ALA A 106 -10.26 -12.68 10.36
CA ALA A 106 -9.29 -13.36 11.20
C ALA A 106 -9.38 -12.88 12.66
N GLU A 107 -9.43 -11.56 12.84
CA GLU A 107 -9.58 -10.95 14.16
C GLU A 107 -10.95 -11.22 14.80
N THR A 108 -12.01 -11.21 14.00
CA THR A 108 -13.37 -11.55 14.46
C THR A 108 -13.43 -13.00 14.96
N ILE A 109 -12.80 -13.95 14.27
CA ILE A 109 -12.75 -15.35 14.67
C ILE A 109 -11.93 -15.51 15.95
N ARG A 110 -10.74 -14.86 16.03
CA ARG A 110 -9.89 -14.89 17.24
C ARG A 110 -10.66 -14.38 18.47
N THR A 111 -11.38 -13.27 18.32
CA THR A 111 -12.12 -12.64 19.43
C THR A 111 -13.39 -13.37 19.84
N GLN A 112 -14.13 -13.97 18.89
CA GLN A 112 -15.43 -14.57 19.19
C GLN A 112 -15.38 -16.08 19.46
N SER A 113 -14.39 -16.79 18.93
CA SER A 113 -14.40 -18.26 18.93
C SER A 113 -13.27 -18.93 19.72
N ASN A 114 -12.35 -18.14 20.30
CA ASN A 114 -11.18 -18.63 21.03
C ASN A 114 -10.38 -19.68 20.23
N ARG A 115 -10.29 -19.50 18.90
CA ARG A 115 -9.56 -20.38 17.98
C ARG A 115 -8.28 -19.70 17.52
N VAL A 116 -7.24 -20.51 17.31
CA VAL A 116 -6.07 -20.08 16.55
C VAL A 116 -6.48 -19.87 15.10
N VAL A 117 -6.18 -18.69 14.57
CA VAL A 117 -6.34 -18.38 13.15
C VAL A 117 -4.98 -18.09 12.57
N ILE A 118 -4.63 -18.83 11.51
CA ILE A 118 -3.44 -18.57 10.70
C ILE A 118 -3.94 -17.89 9.43
N ASP A 119 -3.62 -16.61 9.29
CA ASP A 119 -3.79 -15.87 8.04
C ASP A 119 -2.41 -15.68 7.38
N GLY A 120 -2.39 -15.50 6.06
CA GLY A 120 -1.12 -15.40 5.31
C GLY A 120 -0.28 -14.15 5.60
N ASP A 121 -0.75 -13.26 6.49
CA ASP A 121 -0.07 -12.03 6.89
C ASP A 121 0.64 -12.17 8.26
N ASP A 122 0.42 -13.26 8.99
CA ASP A 122 1.02 -13.56 10.30
C ASP A 122 2.45 -14.14 10.13
N PRO A 123 3.51 -13.45 10.64
CA PRO A 123 4.84 -14.03 10.70
C PRO A 123 4.86 -15.05 11.83
N GLY A 124 4.58 -16.31 11.51
CA GLY A 124 4.44 -17.39 12.48
C GLY A 124 5.60 -17.58 13.46
#